data_AF-A0A0M4ER99-F1
#
_entry.id   AF-A0A0M4ER99-F1
#
_cell.length_a   1.000
_cell.length_b   1.000
_cell.length_c   1.000
_cell.angle_alpha   90.00
_cell.angle_beta   90.00
_cell.angle_gamma   90.00
#
_symmetry.space_group_name_H-M   'P 1'
#
loop_
_entity.id
_entity.type
_entity.pdbx_description
1 polymer ?
#
loop_
_entity_poly.entity_id
_entity_poly.type
_entity_poly.pdbx_seq_one_letter_code
_entity_poly.pdbx_strand_id
1 'polypeptide(L)'
;MLLTMEQLEYLNGTDLPQTAINWPDYYWPESTVVFSIGQEFSPHEVDVIRDAMLEIETVSCIRFRQTANISEPQVAIRRIGAEGCYSALGFQHKVQLLNLDTNCTEKGVFQHELLHALGFVHMQCDPRRDDYVTIKEENIIPEKKCNFKKFDARDVTDFGVPYDYSSIMHYGLKAFSKNNQPTIVPKLNTAKIGLTQLSTLDILKLNIAYC
;
A
#
# COMPACT_ATOMS: atom_id res chain seq x y z
N MET A 1 -17.57 -3.69 17.52
CA MET A 1 -17.27 -2.27 17.84
C MET A 1 -18.13 -1.45 16.89
N LEU A 2 -19.05 -0.62 17.37
CA LEU A 2 -20.00 0.12 16.51
C LEU A 2 -19.50 1.54 16.29
N LEU A 3 -19.53 2.01 15.05
CA LEU A 3 -19.14 3.35 14.64
C LEU A 3 -19.98 4.43 15.35
N THR A 4 -19.38 5.58 15.64
CA THR A 4 -20.07 6.72 16.27
C THR A 4 -20.96 7.46 15.28
N MET A 5 -21.94 8.22 15.77
CA MET A 5 -22.84 9.01 14.92
C MET A 5 -22.10 10.07 14.09
N GLU A 6 -21.00 10.62 14.60
CA GLU A 6 -20.13 11.54 13.86
C GLU A 6 -19.41 10.84 12.70
N GLN A 7 -19.00 9.58 12.89
CA GLN A 7 -18.45 8.73 11.82
C GLN A 7 -19.52 8.38 10.76
N LEU A 8 -20.78 8.20 11.17
CA LEU A 8 -21.91 7.96 10.25
C LEU A 8 -22.30 9.21 9.45
N GLU A 9 -22.21 10.40 10.05
CA GLU A 9 -22.48 11.67 9.36
C GLU A 9 -21.40 12.00 8.33
N TYR A 10 -20.14 11.64 8.59
CA TYR A 10 -19.04 11.81 7.63
C TYR A 10 -19.21 10.92 6.38
N LEU A 11 -19.83 9.74 6.52
CA LEU A 11 -20.12 8.82 5.42
C LEU A 11 -21.23 9.30 4.46
N ASN A 12 -22.04 10.30 4.86
CA ASN A 12 -23.15 10.84 4.05
C ASN A 12 -22.79 12.12 3.26
N GLY A 13 -21.58 12.65 3.42
CA GLY A 13 -21.13 13.87 2.73
C GLY A 13 -20.56 13.56 1.35
N THR A 14 -21.22 14.04 0.29
CA THR A 14 -20.77 13.91 -1.11
C THR A 14 -19.52 14.76 -1.37
N ASP A 15 -18.33 14.17 -1.20
CA ASP A 15 -17.04 14.43 -1.89
C ASP A 15 -15.91 13.69 -1.14
N LEU A 16 -15.80 12.36 -1.33
CA LEU A 16 -14.99 11.49 -0.46
C LEU A 16 -13.68 10.94 -1.10
N PRO A 17 -12.57 10.83 -0.32
CA PRO A 17 -11.26 10.21 -0.69
C PRO A 17 -11.34 8.76 -1.08
N GLN A 18 -10.34 8.21 -1.77
CA GLN A 18 -10.37 6.78 -2.15
C GLN A 18 -8.97 6.14 -2.36
N THR A 19 -8.55 5.19 -1.50
CA THR A 19 -7.21 4.54 -1.55
C THR A 19 -7.14 3.03 -1.23
N ALA A 20 -8.25 2.31 -1.28
CA ALA A 20 -8.34 0.85 -1.17
C ALA A 20 -9.31 0.32 -2.24
N ILE A 21 -9.13 -0.88 -2.76
CA ILE A 21 -10.00 -1.42 -3.83
C ILE A 21 -11.43 -1.62 -3.31
N ASN A 22 -12.44 -1.12 -4.03
CA ASN A 22 -13.85 -1.18 -3.60
C ASN A 22 -14.58 -2.50 -3.96
N TRP A 23 -13.85 -3.56 -4.30
CA TRP A 23 -14.41 -4.83 -4.80
C TRP A 23 -14.18 -5.95 -3.77
N PRO A 24 -15.24 -6.49 -3.13
CA PRO A 24 -15.12 -7.48 -2.06
C PRO A 24 -14.25 -8.69 -2.38
N ASP A 25 -14.29 -9.16 -3.63
CA ASP A 25 -13.52 -10.33 -4.08
C ASP A 25 -11.99 -10.09 -4.14
N TYR A 26 -11.54 -8.84 -3.97
CA TYR A 26 -10.12 -8.47 -3.91
C TYR A 26 -9.56 -8.46 -2.49
N TYR A 27 -10.39 -8.70 -1.46
CA TYR A 27 -9.90 -8.87 -0.09
C TYR A 27 -9.58 -10.34 0.18
N TRP A 28 -8.58 -10.56 1.02
CA TRP A 28 -8.20 -11.91 1.44
C TRP A 28 -9.30 -12.55 2.29
N PRO A 29 -9.73 -13.79 1.96
CA PRO A 29 -10.71 -14.52 2.76
C PRO A 29 -10.27 -14.66 4.22
N GLU A 30 -11.22 -14.47 5.14
CA GLU A 30 -10.99 -14.59 6.60
C GLU A 30 -9.84 -13.71 7.10
N SER A 31 -9.57 -12.59 6.40
CA SER A 31 -8.45 -11.68 6.67
C SER A 31 -7.09 -12.39 6.70
N THR A 32 -6.96 -13.53 6.01
CA THR A 32 -5.77 -14.37 6.06
C THR A 32 -5.00 -14.32 4.74
N VAL A 33 -3.85 -13.67 4.77
CA VAL A 33 -2.90 -13.66 3.65
C VAL A 33 -2.12 -14.97 3.66
N VAL A 34 -2.33 -15.78 2.63
CA VAL A 34 -1.52 -16.99 2.42
C VAL A 34 -0.24 -16.60 1.70
N PHE A 35 0.91 -17.06 2.17
CA PHE A 35 2.20 -16.66 1.58
C PHE A 35 3.24 -17.78 1.54
N SER A 36 4.26 -17.61 0.71
CA SER A 36 5.51 -18.36 0.80
C SER A 36 6.71 -17.45 0.61
N ILE A 37 7.85 -17.81 1.19
CA ILE A 37 9.12 -17.07 1.08
C ILE A 37 10.09 -17.90 0.24
N GLY A 38 10.77 -17.24 -0.70
CA GLY A 38 11.79 -17.84 -1.55
C GLY A 38 13.05 -18.27 -0.80
N GLN A 39 13.82 -19.19 -1.38
CA GLN A 39 15.10 -19.65 -0.80
C GLN A 39 16.25 -18.68 -1.05
N GLU A 40 16.04 -17.69 -1.91
CA GLU A 40 16.99 -16.66 -2.29
C GLU A 40 17.15 -15.53 -1.26
N PHE A 41 16.34 -15.54 -0.19
CA PHE A 41 16.48 -14.64 0.95
C PHE A 41 17.39 -15.25 2.01
N SER A 42 18.29 -14.43 2.54
CA SER A 42 19.10 -14.78 3.71
C SER A 42 18.23 -14.93 4.97
N PRO A 43 18.70 -15.65 6.02
CA PRO A 43 17.96 -15.76 7.28
C PRO A 43 17.57 -14.40 7.87
N HIS A 44 18.46 -13.41 7.78
CA HIS A 44 18.19 -12.06 8.27
C HIS A 44 17.04 -11.39 7.50
N GLU A 45 17.00 -11.51 6.18
CA GLU A 45 15.90 -10.95 5.37
C GLU A 45 14.57 -11.65 5.66
N VAL A 46 14.60 -12.97 5.87
CA VAL A 46 13.43 -13.74 6.29
C VAL A 46 12.91 -13.23 7.64
N ASP A 47 13.79 -12.93 8.59
CA ASP A 47 13.40 -12.36 9.89
C ASP A 47 12.77 -10.97 9.72
N VAL A 48 13.34 -10.09 8.89
CA VAL A 48 12.75 -8.76 8.62
C VAL A 48 11.39 -8.86 7.93
N ILE A 49 11.20 -9.80 7.00
CA ILE A 49 9.89 -10.07 6.37
C ILE A 49 8.87 -10.52 7.42
N ARG A 50 9.26 -11.43 8.33
CA ARG A 50 8.39 -11.91 9.40
C ARG A 50 8.06 -10.81 10.41
N ASP A 51 9.02 -9.96 10.75
CA ASP A 51 8.80 -8.81 11.63
C ASP A 51 7.83 -7.79 11.01
N ALA A 52 7.93 -7.55 9.70
CA ALA A 52 6.98 -6.71 8.95
C ALA A 52 5.54 -7.25 9.05
N MET A 53 5.38 -8.57 8.84
CA MET A 53 4.10 -9.26 8.98
C MET A 53 3.57 -9.16 10.40
N LEU A 54 4.40 -9.47 11.39
CA LEU A 54 4.04 -9.43 12.81
C LEU A 54 3.53 -8.05 13.22
N GLU A 55 4.17 -6.97 12.80
CA GLU A 55 3.72 -5.62 13.14
C GLU A 55 2.30 -5.34 12.59
N ILE A 56 2.01 -5.77 11.35
CA ILE A 56 0.65 -5.67 10.78
C ILE A 56 -0.35 -6.51 11.60
N GLU A 57 0.00 -7.74 12.00
CA GLU A 57 -0.86 -8.60 12.82
C GLU A 57 -1.16 -7.99 14.20
N THR A 58 -0.20 -7.26 14.79
CA THR A 58 -0.37 -6.66 16.13
C THR A 58 -1.35 -5.47 16.15
N VAL A 59 -1.54 -4.81 15.01
CA VAL A 59 -2.37 -3.60 14.88
C VAL A 59 -3.64 -3.82 14.06
N SER A 60 -3.89 -5.05 13.60
CA SER A 60 -5.05 -5.39 12.76
C SER A 60 -5.57 -6.83 12.93
N CYS A 61 -6.68 -7.14 12.25
CA CYS A 61 -7.23 -8.50 12.19
C CYS A 61 -6.57 -9.38 11.12
N ILE A 62 -5.63 -8.85 10.34
CA ILE A 62 -4.94 -9.60 9.30
C ILE A 62 -4.08 -10.69 9.93
N ARG A 63 -4.06 -11.87 9.33
CA ARG A 63 -3.20 -13.00 9.73
C ARG A 63 -2.40 -13.49 8.53
N PHE A 64 -1.16 -13.92 8.78
CA PHE A 64 -0.30 -14.48 7.75
C PHE A 64 -0.14 -15.99 7.94
N ARG A 65 -0.52 -16.76 6.91
CA ARG A 65 -0.34 -18.22 6.92
C ARG A 65 0.68 -18.63 5.87
N GLN A 66 1.81 -19.16 6.33
CA GLN A 66 2.80 -19.72 5.41
C GLN A 66 2.29 -21.04 4.81
N THR A 67 2.48 -21.22 3.51
CA THR A 67 2.15 -22.47 2.81
C THR A 67 3.37 -23.09 2.12
N ALA A 68 3.37 -24.42 2.05
CA ALA A 68 4.30 -25.20 1.23
C ALA A 68 3.67 -25.65 -0.10
N ASN A 69 2.36 -25.46 -0.28
CA ASN A 69 1.67 -25.79 -1.52
C ASN A 69 1.89 -24.66 -2.54
N ILE A 70 2.77 -24.89 -3.51
CA ILE A 70 3.11 -23.90 -4.55
C ILE A 70 1.96 -23.54 -5.50
N SER A 71 0.89 -24.33 -5.52
CA SER A 71 -0.28 -24.10 -6.38
C SER A 71 -1.45 -23.44 -5.63
N GLU A 72 -1.36 -23.29 -4.31
CA GLU A 72 -2.36 -22.58 -3.51
C GLU A 72 -2.34 -21.08 -3.85
N PRO A 73 -3.51 -20.42 -4.03
CA PRO A 73 -3.59 -18.96 -4.14
C PRO A 73 -2.87 -18.28 -2.95
N GLN A 74 -1.82 -17.52 -3.26
CA GLN A 74 -0.90 -17.02 -2.25
C GLN A 74 -0.09 -15.82 -2.78
N VAL A 75 0.46 -15.04 -1.86
CA VAL A 75 1.57 -14.13 -2.15
C VAL A 75 2.88 -14.92 -2.15
N ALA A 76 3.45 -15.14 -3.33
CA ALA A 76 4.77 -15.72 -3.48
C ALA A 76 5.84 -14.62 -3.36
N ILE A 77 6.45 -14.51 -2.19
CA ILE A 77 7.52 -13.56 -1.91
C ILE A 77 8.82 -14.11 -2.52
N ARG A 78 9.34 -13.39 -3.52
CA ARG A 78 10.51 -13.81 -4.29
C ARG A 78 11.45 -12.63 -4.57
N ARG A 79 12.67 -12.94 -4.98
CA ARG A 79 13.62 -12.00 -5.58
C ARG A 79 13.94 -12.46 -6.99
N ILE A 80 13.25 -11.86 -7.95
CA ILE A 80 13.43 -12.11 -9.37
C ILE A 80 14.08 -10.89 -10.05
N GLY A 81 15.26 -11.10 -10.62
CA GLY A 81 15.96 -10.09 -11.43
C GLY A 81 16.25 -8.78 -10.70
N ALA A 82 16.48 -7.72 -11.48
CA ALA A 82 16.75 -6.35 -11.02
C ALA A 82 15.57 -5.43 -11.37
N GLU A 83 14.35 -5.84 -11.00
CA GLU A 83 13.09 -5.18 -11.40
C GLU A 83 12.51 -4.24 -10.31
N GLY A 84 13.18 -4.11 -9.16
CA GLY A 84 12.70 -3.33 -8.03
C GLY A 84 11.60 -4.01 -7.21
N CYS A 85 11.05 -3.31 -6.22
CA CYS A 85 10.02 -3.83 -5.31
C CYS A 85 8.63 -3.61 -5.90
N TYR A 86 7.79 -4.65 -5.93
CA TYR A 86 6.39 -4.53 -6.37
C TYR A 86 5.54 -5.71 -5.90
N SER A 87 4.22 -5.49 -5.89
CA SER A 87 3.21 -6.48 -5.57
C SER A 87 1.96 -6.30 -6.42
N ALA A 88 1.18 -7.36 -6.61
CA ALA A 88 -0.15 -7.25 -7.18
C ALA A 88 -1.11 -6.58 -6.17
N LEU A 89 -2.13 -5.89 -6.68
CA LEU A 89 -3.13 -5.24 -5.83
C LEU A 89 -4.23 -6.22 -5.39
N GLY A 90 -4.38 -6.43 -4.08
CA GLY A 90 -5.41 -7.30 -3.51
C GLY A 90 -5.21 -8.79 -3.79
N PHE A 91 -6.18 -9.60 -3.37
CA PHE A 91 -6.24 -11.05 -3.58
C PHE A 91 -6.56 -11.38 -5.05
N GLN A 92 -5.65 -12.09 -5.71
CA GLN A 92 -5.74 -12.37 -7.16
C GLN A 92 -6.37 -13.73 -7.48
N HIS A 93 -6.84 -14.50 -6.49
CA HIS A 93 -7.36 -15.87 -6.67
C HIS A 93 -6.39 -16.86 -7.31
N LYS A 94 -5.10 -16.53 -7.32
CA LYS A 94 -4.00 -17.31 -7.90
C LYS A 94 -2.71 -17.05 -7.12
N VAL A 95 -1.63 -17.72 -7.51
CA VAL A 95 -0.29 -17.34 -7.04
C VAL A 95 0.06 -15.96 -7.61
N GLN A 96 0.26 -14.99 -6.73
CA GLN A 96 0.67 -13.63 -7.09
C GLN A 96 2.08 -13.35 -6.58
N LEU A 97 2.93 -12.83 -7.46
CA LEU A 97 4.30 -12.47 -7.12
C LEU A 97 4.33 -11.19 -6.27
N LEU A 98 5.14 -11.21 -5.21
CA LEU A 98 5.63 -10.02 -4.54
C LEU A 98 7.16 -10.04 -4.67
N ASN A 99 7.70 -9.11 -5.47
CA ASN A 99 9.14 -9.04 -5.74
C ASN A 99 9.83 -8.13 -4.73
N LEU A 100 10.90 -8.63 -4.12
CA LEU A 100 11.77 -7.89 -3.20
C LEU A 100 13.22 -7.99 -3.68
N ASP A 101 13.61 -7.01 -4.47
CA ASP A 101 14.96 -6.86 -4.99
C ASP A 101 15.98 -6.57 -3.86
N THR A 102 17.27 -6.59 -4.18
CA THR A 102 18.41 -6.39 -3.27
C THR A 102 18.44 -5.03 -2.58
N ASN A 103 17.75 -4.02 -3.12
CA ASN A 103 17.60 -2.70 -2.51
C ASN A 103 16.32 -2.55 -1.67
N CYS A 104 15.48 -3.59 -1.63
CA CYS A 104 14.24 -3.64 -0.86
C CYS A 104 14.51 -4.30 0.49
N THR A 105 15.40 -3.78 1.33
CA THR A 105 15.79 -4.48 2.58
C THR A 105 15.15 -3.91 3.83
N GLU A 106 14.53 -2.74 3.73
CA GLU A 106 13.90 -2.07 4.86
C GLU A 106 12.52 -2.66 5.17
N LYS A 107 12.23 -2.87 6.46
CA LYS A 107 10.93 -3.38 6.92
C LYS A 107 9.73 -2.60 6.36
N GLY A 108 9.85 -1.27 6.28
CA GLY A 108 8.83 -0.40 5.72
C GLY A 108 8.51 -0.67 4.24
N VAL A 109 9.52 -1.04 3.46
CA VAL A 109 9.33 -1.44 2.06
C VAL A 109 8.52 -2.74 1.99
N PHE A 110 8.79 -3.70 2.87
CA PHE A 110 7.99 -4.92 2.93
C PHE A 110 6.55 -4.66 3.33
N GLN A 111 6.32 -3.80 4.33
CA GLN A 111 4.97 -3.41 4.72
C GLN A 111 4.24 -2.71 3.57
N HIS A 112 4.91 -1.82 2.83
CA HIS A 112 4.34 -1.18 1.64
C HIS A 112 3.86 -2.21 0.59
N GLU A 113 4.70 -3.20 0.25
CA GLU A 113 4.33 -4.23 -0.73
C GLU A 113 3.26 -5.20 -0.22
N LEU A 114 3.22 -5.46 1.09
CA LEU A 114 2.13 -6.22 1.72
C LEU A 114 0.81 -5.44 1.69
N LEU A 115 0.83 -4.12 1.88
CA LEU A 115 -0.37 -3.28 1.78
C LEU A 115 -0.94 -3.29 0.34
N HIS A 116 -0.09 -3.27 -0.70
CA HIS A 116 -0.56 -3.54 -2.07
C HIS A 116 -1.26 -4.89 -2.18
N ALA A 117 -0.66 -5.97 -1.67
CA ALA A 117 -1.27 -7.30 -1.67
C ALA A 117 -2.60 -7.38 -0.89
N LEU A 118 -2.79 -6.48 0.08
CA LEU A 118 -4.02 -6.32 0.86
C LEU A 118 -5.07 -5.42 0.18
N GLY A 119 -4.75 -4.83 -0.97
CA GLY A 119 -5.68 -4.03 -1.78
C GLY A 119 -5.56 -2.52 -1.59
N PHE A 120 -4.49 -2.03 -0.97
CA PHE A 120 -4.23 -0.59 -0.80
C PHE A 120 -3.46 -0.05 -1.99
N VAL A 121 -3.87 1.11 -2.49
CA VAL A 121 -3.19 1.79 -3.59
C VAL A 121 -2.36 2.95 -3.07
N HIS A 122 -1.47 3.47 -3.92
CA HIS A 122 -0.65 4.62 -3.55
C HIS A 122 -1.48 5.87 -3.25
N MET A 123 -1.09 6.61 -2.21
CA MET A 123 -1.80 7.80 -1.75
C MET A 123 -1.80 8.93 -2.79
N GLN A 124 -0.71 9.09 -3.57
CA GLN A 124 -0.66 10.10 -4.64
C GLN A 124 -1.54 9.77 -5.87
N CYS A 125 -2.12 8.58 -5.90
CA CYS A 125 -3.08 8.14 -6.91
C CYS A 125 -4.54 8.30 -6.44
N ASP A 126 -4.78 8.81 -5.23
CA ASP A 126 -6.12 9.16 -4.74
C ASP A 126 -6.82 10.14 -5.72
N PRO A 127 -8.11 9.94 -6.05
CA PRO A 127 -8.85 10.79 -6.96
C PRO A 127 -8.83 12.29 -6.62
N ARG A 128 -8.71 12.63 -5.33
CA ARG A 128 -8.67 14.00 -4.80
C ARG A 128 -7.27 14.46 -4.43
N ARG A 129 -6.22 13.71 -4.76
CA ARG A 129 -4.84 14.07 -4.40
C ARG A 129 -4.48 15.49 -4.82
N ASP A 130 -5.08 16.04 -5.88
CA ASP A 130 -4.84 17.40 -6.35
C ASP A 130 -5.26 18.47 -5.33
N ASP A 131 -6.09 18.16 -4.33
CA ASP A 131 -6.42 19.07 -3.22
C ASP A 131 -5.33 19.12 -2.14
N TYR A 132 -4.42 18.14 -2.13
CA TYR A 132 -3.43 17.92 -1.08
C TYR A 132 -1.99 18.07 -1.59
N VAL A 133 -1.71 17.63 -2.82
CA VAL A 133 -0.38 17.69 -3.43
C VAL A 133 -0.45 18.26 -4.84
N THR A 134 0.66 18.84 -5.28
CA THR A 134 0.87 19.24 -6.67
C THR A 134 1.87 18.26 -7.31
N ILE A 135 1.51 17.66 -8.44
CA ILE A 135 2.43 16.84 -9.23
C ILE A 135 3.17 17.73 -10.22
N LYS A 136 4.50 17.70 -10.15
CA LYS A 136 5.41 18.42 -11.05
C LYS A 136 5.82 17.50 -12.20
N GLU A 137 4.90 17.29 -13.13
CA GLU A 137 5.09 16.40 -14.28
C GLU A 137 6.35 16.70 -15.10
N GLU A 138 6.77 17.96 -15.14
CA GLU A 138 7.98 18.42 -15.80
C GLU A 138 9.26 17.80 -15.21
N ASN A 139 9.24 17.37 -13.95
CA ASN A 139 10.36 16.75 -13.24
C ASN A 139 10.35 15.22 -13.31
N ILE A 140 9.26 14.59 -13.80
CA ILE A 140 9.10 13.14 -13.82
C ILE A 140 9.80 12.54 -15.05
N ILE A 141 10.46 11.39 -14.87
CA ILE A 141 10.96 10.54 -15.97
C ILE A 141 9.79 10.20 -16.90
N PRO A 142 9.83 10.51 -18.21
CA PRO A 142 8.68 10.39 -19.11
C PRO A 142 7.97 9.03 -19.06
N GLU A 143 8.73 7.94 -19.00
CA GLU A 143 8.25 6.55 -18.97
C GLU A 143 7.61 6.16 -17.63
N LYS A 144 7.78 6.97 -16.58
CA LYS A 144 7.27 6.73 -15.23
C LYS A 144 6.06 7.59 -14.87
N LYS A 145 5.58 8.46 -15.76
CA LYS A 145 4.39 9.30 -15.54
C LYS A 145 3.12 8.51 -15.21
N CYS A 146 3.01 7.27 -15.69
CA CYS A 146 1.85 6.41 -15.39
C CYS A 146 1.68 6.14 -13.89
N ASN A 147 2.75 6.16 -13.08
CA ASN A 147 2.71 5.92 -11.63
C ASN A 147 2.08 7.08 -10.83
N PHE A 148 1.70 8.17 -11.49
CA PHE A 148 1.06 9.35 -10.89
C PHE A 148 -0.39 9.54 -11.40
N LYS A 149 -0.90 8.60 -12.20
CA LYS A 149 -2.29 8.62 -12.64
C LYS A 149 -3.20 8.36 -11.44
N LYS A 150 -4.27 9.14 -11.36
CA LYS A 150 -5.30 8.94 -10.35
C LYS A 150 -6.14 7.71 -10.72
N PHE A 151 -6.59 6.98 -9.71
CA PHE A 151 -7.63 5.96 -9.90
C PHE A 151 -8.98 6.63 -10.22
N ASP A 152 -9.90 5.88 -10.83
CA ASP A 152 -11.29 6.31 -10.95
C ASP A 152 -11.95 6.25 -9.58
N ALA A 153 -12.78 7.25 -9.27
CA ALA A 153 -13.51 7.35 -8.02
C ALA A 153 -14.60 6.25 -7.85
N ARG A 154 -14.70 5.29 -8.77
CA ARG A 154 -15.58 4.12 -8.67
C ARG A 154 -14.84 2.85 -8.29
N ASP A 155 -13.53 2.82 -8.51
CA ASP A 155 -12.69 1.62 -8.36
C ASP A 155 -12.04 1.53 -6.97
N VAL A 156 -12.01 2.65 -6.24
CA VAL A 156 -11.36 2.75 -4.93
C VAL A 156 -12.33 3.26 -3.85
N THR A 157 -11.94 3.14 -2.59
CA THR A 157 -12.62 3.65 -1.40
C THR A 157 -11.59 4.03 -0.35
N ASP A 158 -11.86 5.02 0.47
CA ASP A 158 -11.02 5.41 1.61
C ASP A 158 -11.60 4.95 2.94
N PHE A 159 -12.78 4.34 2.91
CA PHE A 159 -13.59 4.04 4.07
C PHE A 159 -13.97 5.27 4.92
N GLY A 160 -14.09 6.44 4.31
CA GLY A 160 -14.30 7.72 4.99
C GLY A 160 -13.08 8.25 5.75
N VAL A 161 -11.87 7.80 5.41
CA VAL A 161 -10.62 8.22 6.08
C VAL A 161 -9.92 9.31 5.25
N PRO A 162 -9.53 10.45 5.86
CA PRO A 162 -8.95 11.59 5.13
C PRO A 162 -7.61 11.27 4.44
N TYR A 163 -7.19 12.19 3.56
CA TYR A 163 -5.91 12.09 2.86
C TYR A 163 -4.76 12.07 3.87
N ASP A 164 -3.87 11.08 3.72
CA ASP A 164 -2.78 10.87 4.66
C ASP A 164 -1.41 11.12 4.03
N TYR A 165 -0.84 12.30 4.29
CA TYR A 165 0.52 12.62 3.87
C TYR A 165 1.57 11.66 4.45
N SER A 166 1.32 11.16 5.67
CA SER A 166 2.26 10.30 6.41
C SER A 166 2.12 8.82 6.06
N SER A 167 1.18 8.47 5.18
CA SER A 167 0.93 7.07 4.81
C SER A 167 2.20 6.43 4.25
N ILE A 168 2.44 5.19 4.65
CA ILE A 168 3.50 4.36 4.06
C ILE A 168 3.26 4.15 2.55
N MET A 169 2.02 4.30 2.09
CA MET A 169 1.62 4.20 0.68
C MET A 169 1.84 5.50 -0.10
N HIS A 170 2.36 6.56 0.53
CA HIS A 170 2.61 7.83 -0.13
C HIS A 170 4.05 7.91 -0.66
N TYR A 171 4.22 8.20 -1.95
CA TYR A 171 5.55 8.46 -2.52
C TYR A 171 6.26 9.66 -1.90
N GLY A 172 7.60 9.59 -1.85
CA GLY A 172 8.44 10.71 -1.42
C GLY A 172 8.53 11.84 -2.44
N LEU A 173 9.06 12.99 -2.00
CA LEU A 173 9.14 14.24 -2.77
C LEU A 173 9.75 14.08 -4.17
N LYS A 174 10.73 13.19 -4.33
CA LYS A 174 11.53 13.04 -5.56
C LYS A 174 11.30 11.72 -6.29
N ALA A 175 10.21 11.01 -5.98
CA ALA A 175 9.89 9.74 -6.63
C ALA A 175 9.91 9.89 -8.15
N PHE A 176 10.68 9.05 -8.85
CA PHE A 176 10.86 9.07 -10.31
C PHE A 176 11.30 10.43 -10.91
N SER A 177 12.06 11.22 -10.15
CA SER A 177 12.62 12.48 -10.62
C SER A 177 13.74 12.26 -11.64
N LYS A 178 13.71 12.99 -12.76
CA LYS A 178 14.78 12.97 -13.78
C LYS A 178 15.89 14.00 -13.54
N ASN A 179 15.68 14.93 -12.62
CA ASN A 179 16.55 16.09 -12.38
C ASN A 179 16.80 16.35 -10.89
N ASN A 180 16.51 15.37 -10.02
CA ASN A 180 16.63 15.46 -8.57
C ASN A 180 15.79 16.59 -7.93
N GLN A 181 14.82 17.15 -8.68
CA GLN A 181 13.84 18.10 -8.18
C GLN A 181 12.55 17.40 -7.73
N PRO A 182 11.75 18.02 -6.84
CA PRO A 182 10.51 17.43 -6.38
C PRO A 182 9.54 17.13 -7.53
N THR A 183 9.02 15.90 -7.57
CA THR A 183 7.91 15.45 -8.43
C THR A 183 6.58 15.56 -7.72
N ILE A 184 6.57 15.51 -6.38
CA ILE A 184 5.39 15.72 -5.54
C ILE A 184 5.68 16.85 -4.56
N VAL A 185 4.80 17.85 -4.51
CA VAL A 185 4.89 18.99 -3.59
C VAL A 185 3.63 19.04 -2.73
N PRO A 186 3.70 18.78 -1.41
CA PRO A 186 2.58 18.98 -0.51
C PRO A 186 2.10 20.44 -0.50
N LYS A 187 0.79 20.65 -0.49
CA LYS A 187 0.19 21.98 -0.30
C LYS A 187 0.24 22.43 1.16
N LEU A 188 0.26 21.47 2.09
CA LEU A 188 0.51 21.73 3.50
C LEU A 188 2.02 21.77 3.77
N ASN A 189 2.56 22.93 4.11
CA ASN A 189 4.01 23.13 4.28
C ASN A 189 4.65 22.28 5.38
N THR A 190 3.88 21.84 6.38
CA THR A 190 4.36 21.01 7.50
C THR A 190 4.23 19.51 7.23
N ALA A 191 3.59 19.13 6.12
CA ALA A 191 3.40 17.72 5.77
C ALA A 191 4.73 17.06 5.40
N LYS A 192 4.92 15.84 5.90
CA LYS A 192 6.01 14.95 5.49
C LYS A 192 5.42 13.81 4.68
N ILE A 193 6.05 13.48 3.56
CA ILE A 193 5.63 12.41 2.65
C ILE A 193 6.80 11.47 2.36
N GLY A 194 6.52 10.23 1.92
CA GLY A 194 7.55 9.22 1.70
C GLY A 194 8.13 8.67 2.99
N LEU A 195 7.29 8.54 4.02
CA LEU A 195 7.66 7.90 5.27
C LEU A 195 7.65 6.38 5.12
N THR A 196 8.42 5.69 5.94
CA THR A 196 8.65 4.24 5.85
C THR A 196 7.98 3.45 6.97
N GLN A 197 7.08 4.06 7.73
CA GLN A 197 6.38 3.43 8.85
C GLN A 197 4.88 3.56 8.62
N LEU A 198 4.11 2.54 9.06
CA LEU A 198 2.65 2.59 9.04
C LEU A 198 2.15 3.82 9.81
N SER A 199 1.31 4.61 9.17
CA SER A 199 0.63 5.71 9.84
C SER A 199 -0.55 5.19 10.68
N THR A 200 -1.06 6.05 11.57
CA THR A 200 -2.32 5.75 12.28
C THR A 200 -3.50 5.57 11.30
N LEU A 201 -3.50 6.27 10.16
CA LEU A 201 -4.58 6.18 9.18
C LEU A 201 -4.43 4.96 8.26
N ASP A 202 -3.20 4.49 7.99
CA ASP A 202 -2.98 3.18 7.35
C ASP A 202 -3.58 2.06 8.20
N ILE A 203 -3.27 2.07 9.51
CA ILE A 203 -3.80 1.10 10.49
C ILE A 203 -5.32 1.19 10.57
N LEU A 204 -5.90 2.40 10.59
CA LEU A 204 -7.35 2.57 10.61
C LEU A 204 -8.00 1.95 9.36
N LYS A 205 -7.48 2.24 8.16
CA LYS A 205 -8.04 1.68 6.93
C LYS A 205 -7.87 0.16 6.85
N LEU A 206 -6.75 -0.39 7.32
CA LEU A 206 -6.56 -1.85 7.45
C LEU A 206 -7.64 -2.47 8.35
N ASN A 207 -7.93 -1.84 9.48
CA ASN A 207 -8.96 -2.31 10.41
C ASN A 207 -10.37 -2.17 9.84
N ILE A 208 -10.71 -1.12 9.10
CA ILE A 208 -12.04 -1.03 8.47
C ILE A 208 -12.20 -2.08 7.35
N ALA A 209 -11.12 -2.40 6.65
CA ALA A 209 -11.14 -3.37 5.55
C ALA A 209 -11.20 -4.83 6.02
N TYR A 210 -10.53 -5.16 7.13
CA TYR A 210 -10.26 -6.55 7.53
C TYR A 210 -10.73 -6.91 8.95
N CYS A 211 -11.31 -5.96 9.68
CA CYS A 211 -12.10 -6.17 10.90
C CYS A 211 -13.54 -5.66 10.65
#